data_AF-A0A7W1UYZ7-F1
#
_entry.id   AF-A0A7W1UYZ7-F1
#
_cell.length_a   1.000
_cell.length_b   1.000
_cell.length_c   1.000
_cell.angle_alpha   90.00
_cell.angle_beta   90.00
_cell.angle_gamma   90.00
#
_symmetry.space_group_name_H-M   'P 1'
#
loop_
_entity.id
_entity.type
_entity.pdbx_description
1 polymer ?
#
loop_
_entity_poly.entity_id
_entity_poly.type
_entity_poly.pdbx_seq_one_letter_code
_entity_poly.pdbx_strand_id
1 'polypeptide(L)'
;MIALVQVLIKYALFEPFALDTSLTTIEFILLVIATLCIAAGGNCINDIQDVAIDKINKPLKVLIGKKITEQTAYNYYIILNIIGVSLGFYLANSIDKPGFAALFIVISALLYLYA
;
A
#
# COMPACT_ATOMS: atom_id res chain seq x y z
N MET A 1 -9.72 4.95 -3.00
CA MET A 1 -10.78 4.08 -2.43
C MET A 1 -10.34 3.42 -1.12
N ILE A 2 -9.13 2.85 -1.03
CA ILE A 2 -8.63 2.13 0.16
C ILE A 2 -8.81 2.92 1.47
N ALA A 3 -8.21 4.11 1.58
CA ALA A 3 -8.31 4.93 2.79
C ALA A 3 -9.75 5.30 3.16
N LEU A 4 -10.57 5.65 2.16
CA LEU A 4 -11.98 5.96 2.39
C LEU A 4 -12.72 4.77 3.00
N VAL A 5 -12.53 3.58 2.44
CA VAL A 5 -13.17 2.36 2.96
C VAL A 5 -12.69 2.04 4.38
N GLN A 6 -11.39 2.17 4.67
CA GLN A 6 -10.87 1.97 6.03
C GLN A 6 -11.50 2.96 7.02
N VAL A 7 -11.59 4.25 6.65
CA VAL A 7 -12.21 5.30 7.47
C VAL A 7 -13.70 5.01 7.70
N LEU A 8 -14.44 4.61 6.66
CA LEU A 8 -15.84 4.24 6.80
C LEU A 8 -16.02 3.00 7.70
N ILE A 9 -15.15 1.99 7.57
CA ILE A 9 -15.19 0.82 8.46
C ILE A 9 -14.99 1.25 9.92
N LYS A 10 -14.00 2.11 10.21
CA LYS A 10 -13.75 2.57 11.58
C LYS A 10 -14.92 3.40 12.12
N TYR A 11 -15.26 4.49 11.44
CA TYR A 11 -16.13 5.53 11.99
C TYR A 11 -17.61 5.33 11.67
N ALA A 12 -17.95 4.68 10.56
CA ALA A 12 -19.34 4.45 10.16
C ALA A 12 -19.84 3.04 10.51
N LEU A 13 -18.94 2.09 10.81
CA LEU A 13 -19.32 0.72 11.16
C LEU A 13 -18.88 0.30 12.57
N PHE A 14 -17.64 0.55 13.01
CA PHE A 14 -17.21 0.06 14.33
C PHE A 14 -17.67 0.96 15.47
N GLU A 15 -17.43 2.28 15.37
CA GLU A 15 -17.83 3.23 16.42
C GLU A 15 -19.33 3.25 16.72
N PRO A 16 -20.26 3.29 15.72
CA PRO A 16 -21.70 3.32 16.00
C PRO A 16 -22.23 2.06 16.68
N PHE A 17 -21.51 0.94 16.56
CA PHE A 17 -21.86 -0.34 17.17
C PHE A 17 -21.07 -0.59 18.47
N ALA A 18 -20.34 0.41 18.97
CA ALA A 18 -19.51 0.32 20.18
C ALA A 18 -18.55 -0.89 20.15
N LEU A 19 -17.99 -1.19 18.97
CA LEU A 19 -16.99 -2.24 18.81
C LEU A 19 -15.62 -1.69 19.17
N ASP A 20 -15.00 -2.29 20.19
CA ASP A 20 -13.63 -1.94 20.58
C ASP A 20 -12.63 -2.35 19.48
N THR A 21 -11.74 -1.43 19.14
CA THR A 21 -10.64 -1.69 18.22
C THR A 21 -9.31 -1.75 18.97
N SER A 22 -8.45 -2.70 18.62
CA SER A 22 -7.12 -2.83 19.23
C SER A 22 -6.16 -1.67 18.91
N LEU A 23 -6.48 -0.87 17.89
CA LEU A 23 -5.64 0.25 17.45
C LEU A 23 -6.16 1.57 18.03
N THR A 24 -5.23 2.36 18.58
CA THR A 24 -5.45 3.78 18.86
C THR A 24 -5.70 4.57 17.56
N THR A 25 -6.12 5.82 17.69
CA THR A 25 -6.31 6.70 16.51
C THR A 25 -5.01 6.90 15.72
N ILE A 26 -3.86 7.03 16.39
CA ILE A 26 -2.57 7.19 15.73
C ILE A 26 -2.19 5.91 14.99
N GLU A 27 -2.31 4.75 15.63
CA GLU A 27 -2.02 3.46 15.00
C GLU A 27 -2.94 3.16 13.81
N PHE A 28 -4.21 3.56 13.90
CA PHE A 28 -5.12 3.47 12.76
C PHE A 28 -4.66 4.36 11.59
N ILE A 29 -4.19 5.58 11.85
CA ILE A 29 -3.63 6.44 10.78
C ILE A 29 -2.40 5.78 10.17
N LEU A 30 -1.51 5.19 10.98
CA LEU A 30 -0.35 4.45 10.50
C LEU A 30 -0.76 3.23 9.66
N LEU A 31 -1.85 2.53 10.03
CA LEU A 31 -2.40 1.43 9.24
C LEU A 31 -2.86 1.92 7.86
N VAL A 32 -3.58 3.04 7.80
CA VAL A 32 -4.01 3.63 6.53
C VAL A 32 -2.78 3.98 5.68
N ILE A 33 -1.78 4.65 6.25
CA ILE A 33 -0.54 5.00 5.54
C ILE A 33 0.17 3.73 5.04
N ALA A 34 0.30 2.71 5.88
CA ALA A 34 0.95 1.45 5.50
C ALA A 34 0.28 0.81 4.29
N THR A 35 -1.05 0.71 4.31
CA THR A 35 -1.82 0.12 3.20
C THR A 35 -1.77 0.96 1.93
N LEU A 36 -1.80 2.30 2.03
CA LEU A 36 -1.64 3.20 0.89
C LEU A 36 -0.25 3.08 0.27
N CYS A 37 0.80 2.97 1.08
CA CYS A 37 2.17 2.80 0.61
C CYS A 37 2.32 1.48 -0.17
N ILE A 38 1.85 0.35 0.36
CA ILE A 38 1.93 -0.94 -0.35
C ILE A 38 1.13 -0.90 -1.64
N ALA A 39 -0.10 -0.38 -1.61
CA ALA A 39 -0.93 -0.26 -2.81
C ALA A 39 -0.29 0.67 -3.85
N ALA A 40 0.27 1.80 -3.44
CA ALA A 40 0.98 2.72 -4.34
C ALA A 40 2.22 2.04 -4.93
N GLY A 41 2.98 1.29 -4.12
CA GLY A 41 4.11 0.48 -4.59
C GLY A 41 3.67 -0.54 -5.65
N GLY A 42 2.60 -1.28 -5.40
CA GLY A 42 2.01 -2.21 -6.37
C GLY A 42 1.65 -1.55 -7.72
N ASN A 43 1.08 -0.34 -7.68
CA ASN A 43 0.81 0.41 -8.90
C ASN A 43 2.11 0.88 -9.59
N CYS A 44 3.12 1.31 -8.83
CA CYS A 44 4.41 1.69 -9.40
C CYS A 44 5.07 0.54 -10.16
N ILE A 45 5.08 -0.67 -9.59
CA ILE A 45 5.71 -1.82 -10.27
C ILE A 45 4.89 -2.29 -11.48
N ASN A 46 3.56 -2.27 -11.39
CA ASN A 46 2.68 -2.53 -12.53
C ASN A 46 2.97 -1.57 -13.69
N ASP A 47 3.07 -0.27 -13.41
CA ASP A 47 3.39 0.72 -14.44
C ASP A 47 4.77 0.51 -15.07
N ILE A 48 5.76 -0.01 -14.31
CA ILE A 48 7.11 -0.33 -14.82
C ILE A 48 7.07 -1.52 -15.77
N GLN A 49 6.38 -2.60 -15.41
CA GLN A 49 6.30 -3.82 -16.23
C GLN A 49 5.45 -3.60 -17.49
N ASP A 50 4.41 -2.78 -17.39
CA ASP A 50 3.49 -2.47 -18.49
C ASP A 50 4.01 -1.40 -19.47
N VAL A 51 5.20 -0.81 -19.27
CA VAL A 51 5.70 0.31 -20.11
C VAL A 51 5.60 0.02 -21.62
N ALA A 52 5.97 -1.18 -22.06
CA ALA A 52 5.93 -1.54 -23.48
C ALA A 52 4.48 -1.63 -24.01
N ILE A 53 3.58 -2.19 -23.21
CA ILE A 53 2.17 -2.40 -23.55
C ILE A 53 1.42 -1.07 -23.54
N ASP A 54 1.61 -0.26 -22.49
CA ASP A 54 0.92 1.01 -22.32
C ASP A 54 1.43 2.09 -23.28
N LYS A 55 2.65 1.96 -23.83
CA LYS A 55 3.10 2.81 -24.97
C LYS A 55 2.21 2.65 -26.20
N ILE A 56 1.62 1.47 -26.39
CA ILE A 56 0.70 1.17 -27.50
C ILE A 56 -0.74 1.50 -27.09
N ASN A 57 -1.19 0.98 -25.94
CA ASN A 57 -2.59 1.05 -25.53
C ASN A 57 -3.00 2.39 -24.91
N LYS A 58 -2.08 3.06 -24.20
CA LYS A 58 -2.35 4.28 -23.42
C LYS A 58 -1.21 5.30 -23.53
N PRO A 59 -0.79 5.71 -24.75
CA PRO A 59 0.43 6.49 -24.97
C PRO A 59 0.49 7.82 -24.22
N LEU A 60 -0.67 8.42 -23.90
CA LEU A 60 -0.75 9.69 -23.16
C LEU A 60 -0.62 9.52 -21.63
N LYS A 61 -0.82 8.32 -21.09
CA LYS A 61 -0.74 8.03 -19.65
C LYS A 61 0.65 7.54 -19.21
N VAL A 62 1.45 7.01 -20.15
CA VAL A 62 2.81 6.52 -19.84
C VAL A 62 3.70 7.65 -19.32
N LEU A 63 4.08 7.54 -18.05
CA LEU A 63 5.00 8.47 -17.37
C LEU A 63 6.45 7.98 -17.44
N ILE A 64 6.65 6.66 -17.34
CA ILE A 64 7.96 6.02 -17.27
C ILE A 64 8.61 6.03 -18.65
N GLY A 65 9.86 6.50 -18.71
CA GLY A 65 10.59 6.76 -19.94
C GLY A 65 10.22 8.09 -20.64
N LYS A 66 9.23 8.84 -20.13
CA LYS A 66 8.88 10.19 -20.64
C LYS A 66 9.21 11.30 -19.65
N LYS A 67 8.67 11.19 -18.42
CA LYS A 67 8.85 12.19 -17.35
C LYS A 67 9.66 11.64 -16.17
N ILE A 68 9.58 10.33 -15.94
CA ILE A 68 10.27 9.63 -14.85
C ILE A 68 11.10 8.51 -15.47
N THR A 69 12.33 8.31 -15.00
CA THR A 69 13.16 7.16 -15.44
C THR A 69 12.69 5.87 -14.78
N GLU A 70 12.96 4.73 -15.41
CA GLU A 70 12.66 3.42 -14.82
C GLU A 70 13.33 3.26 -13.45
N GLN A 71 14.59 3.70 -13.31
CA GLN A 71 15.31 3.69 -12.04
C GLN A 71 14.58 4.46 -10.94
N THR A 72 14.09 5.67 -11.24
CA THR A 72 13.36 6.47 -10.27
C THR A 72 12.03 5.81 -9.90
N ALA A 73 11.35 5.18 -10.86
CA ALA A 73 10.12 4.43 -10.59
C ALA A 73 10.37 3.22 -9.67
N TYR A 74 11.45 2.45 -9.92
CA TYR A 74 11.88 1.37 -9.02
C TYR A 74 12.22 1.88 -7.62
N ASN A 75 12.89 3.02 -7.51
CA ASN A 75 13.19 3.63 -6.21
C ASN A 75 11.89 3.97 -5.45
N TYR A 76 10.87 4.52 -6.13
CA TYR A 76 9.56 4.75 -5.50
C TYR A 76 8.91 3.44 -5.04
N TYR A 77 8.89 2.41 -5.88
CA TYR A 77 8.39 1.08 -5.52
C TYR A 77 9.05 0.55 -4.24
N ILE A 78 10.38 0.60 -4.16
CA ILE A 78 11.16 0.11 -3.01
C ILE A 78 10.85 0.93 -1.76
N ILE A 79 10.93 2.27 -1.84
CA ILE A 79 10.71 3.15 -0.68
C ILE A 79 9.30 2.98 -0.12
N LEU A 80 8.28 2.92 -1.00
CA LEU A 80 6.89 2.75 -0.59
C LEU A 80 6.69 1.40 0.11
N ASN A 81 7.22 0.30 -0.43
CA ASN A 81 7.10 -1.01 0.21
C ASN A 81 7.86 -1.09 1.54
N ILE A 82 9.06 -0.49 1.63
CA ILE A 82 9.80 -0.42 2.90
C ILE A 82 8.98 0.30 3.96
N ILE A 83 8.41 1.47 3.64
CA ILE A 83 7.56 2.22 4.58
C ILE A 83 6.34 1.37 4.98
N GLY A 84 5.64 0.81 4.00
CA GLY A 84 4.43 0.03 4.24
C GLY A 84 4.66 -1.21 5.11
N VAL A 85 5.69 -2.00 4.80
CA VAL A 85 6.04 -3.20 5.56
C VAL A 85 6.58 -2.85 6.95
N SER A 86 7.40 -1.79 7.07
CA SER A 86 7.94 -1.37 8.37
C SER A 86 6.84 -0.90 9.32
N LEU A 87 5.88 -0.12 8.81
CA LEU A 87 4.70 0.29 9.58
C LEU A 87 3.82 -0.92 9.94
N GLY A 88 3.63 -1.86 9.01
CA GLY A 88 2.91 -3.10 9.27
C GLY A 88 3.54 -3.95 10.38
N PHE A 89 4.87 -4.05 10.38
CA PHE A 89 5.62 -4.70 11.45
C PHE A 89 5.44 -3.99 12.80
N TYR A 90 5.58 -2.65 12.83
CA TYR A 90 5.34 -1.86 14.04
C TYR A 90 3.93 -2.10 14.59
N LEU A 91 2.89 -2.00 13.76
CA LEU A 91 1.50 -2.16 14.15
C LEU A 91 1.20 -3.56 14.69
N ALA A 92 1.72 -4.60 14.03
CA ALA A 92 1.54 -5.99 14.46
C ALA A 92 2.12 -6.24 15.86
N ASN A 93 3.28 -5.65 16.17
CA ASN A 93 3.88 -5.76 17.50
C ASN A 93 3.16 -4.90 18.55
N SER A 94 2.67 -3.72 18.17
CA SER A 94 1.95 -2.81 19.09
C SER A 94 0.68 -3.42 19.69
N ILE A 95 0.07 -4.37 18.98
CA ILE A 95 -1.13 -5.10 19.43
C ILE A 95 -0.82 -6.52 19.94
N ASP A 96 0.45 -6.84 20.21
CA ASP A 96 0.92 -8.18 20.64
C ASP A 96 0.56 -9.33 19.68
N LYS A 97 0.49 -9.03 18.37
CA LYS A 97 0.22 -10.01 17.30
C LYS A 97 1.29 -9.94 16.20
N PRO A 98 2.57 -10.26 16.48
CA PRO A 98 3.66 -10.15 15.51
C PRO A 98 3.42 -10.94 14.22
N GLY A 99 2.65 -12.03 14.27
CA GLY A 99 2.26 -12.80 13.09
C GLY A 99 1.50 -12.00 12.02
N PHE A 100 0.84 -10.89 12.39
CA PHE A 100 0.14 -10.03 11.42
C PHE A 100 1.10 -9.24 10.52
N ALA A 101 2.38 -9.11 10.87
CA ALA A 101 3.37 -8.50 9.99
C ALA A 101 3.47 -9.24 8.64
N ALA A 102 3.22 -10.55 8.64
CA ALA A 102 3.23 -11.37 7.43
C ALA A 102 2.20 -10.88 6.39
N LEU A 103 1.08 -10.31 6.80
CA LEU A 103 0.06 -9.80 5.87
C LEU A 103 0.63 -8.71 4.96
N PHE A 104 1.41 -7.78 5.53
CA PHE A 104 2.00 -6.67 4.77
C PHE A 104 3.06 -7.17 3.78
N ILE A 105 3.89 -8.14 4.20
CA ILE A 105 4.91 -8.76 3.35
C ILE A 105 4.27 -9.55 2.22
N VAL A 106 3.28 -10.40 2.54
CA VAL A 106 2.60 -11.24 1.55
C VAL A 106 1.83 -10.40 0.55
N ILE A 107 1.09 -9.37 0.99
CA ILE A 107 0.36 -8.49 0.06
C ILE A 107 1.33 -7.74 -0.86
N SER A 108 2.43 -7.22 -0.32
CA SER A 108 3.50 -6.59 -1.12
C SER A 108 4.04 -7.55 -2.19
N ALA A 109 4.35 -8.79 -1.81
CA ALA A 109 4.83 -9.82 -2.73
C ALA A 109 3.76 -10.21 -3.77
N LEU A 110 2.49 -10.36 -3.38
CA LEU A 110 1.40 -10.69 -4.30
C LEU A 110 1.18 -9.58 -5.34
N LEU A 111 1.28 -8.31 -4.94
CA LEU A 111 1.19 -7.18 -5.87
C LEU A 111 2.36 -7.16 -6.86
N TYR A 112 3.57 -7.55 -6.42
CA TYR A 112 4.71 -7.71 -7.31
C TYR A 112 4.51 -8.87 -8.30
N LEU A 113 3.95 -10.01 -7.85
CA LEU A 113 3.69 -11.17 -8.70
C LEU A 113 2.53 -10.96 -9.69
N TYR A 114 1.61 -10.05 -9.36
CA TYR A 114 0.49 -9.68 -10.21
C TYR A 114 0.92 -8.76 -11.38
N ALA A 115 1.86 -7.86 -11.10
CA ALA A 115 2.38 -6.87 -12.03
C ALA A 115 3.22 -7.50 -13.15
#